data_AF-X1T1B0-F1
#
_entry.id   AF-X1T1B0-F1
#
_cell.length_a   1.000
_cell.length_b   1.000
_cell.length_c   1.000
_cell.angle_alpha   90.00
_cell.angle_beta   90.00
_cell.angle_gamma   90.00
#
_symmetry.space_group_name_H-M   'P 1'
#
loop_
_entity.id
_entity.type
_entity.pdbx_description
1 polymer ?
#
loop_
_entity_poly.entity_id
_entity_poly.type
_entity_poly.pdbx_seq_one_letter_code
_entity_poly.pdbx_strand_id
1 'polypeptide(L)'
;MIKINKIKNIVFIGLILLSVLSCDQEDFLETTNKSNLTDVTMWASEGNADIFLNEIYHDLYTRITPDPLDDFTADNDGGWYYNSRNWRQGIVEASTTYFGVWGSICGPNDQADWSPTYNNVRECNTFIQKVNENSENFSAEWIAKRIDEVKFLRAWFYAELFYHTGGIVIHEEPL
;
A
#
# COMPACT_ATOMS: atom_id res chain seq x y z
N MET A 1 22.96 52.68 50.10
CA MET A 1 23.73 51.40 50.06
C MET A 1 22.75 50.25 49.91
N ILE A 2 22.64 49.67 48.70
CA ILE A 2 21.85 48.44 48.51
C ILE A 2 22.65 47.31 49.19
N LYS A 3 22.05 46.66 50.20
CA LYS A 3 22.68 45.54 50.91
C LYS A 3 23.02 44.43 49.89
N ILE A 4 24.25 43.91 49.91
CA ILE A 4 24.75 42.83 49.02
C ILE A 4 23.77 41.66 48.89
N ASN A 5 23.03 41.34 49.95
CA ASN A 5 22.02 40.27 49.95
C ASN A 5 20.83 40.57 49.01
N LYS A 6 20.44 41.85 48.82
CA LYS A 6 19.38 42.23 47.88
C LYS A 6 19.84 42.08 46.42
N ILE A 7 21.11 42.35 46.12
CA ILE A 7 21.68 42.15 44.78
C ILE A 7 21.72 40.66 44.44
N LYS A 8 22.16 39.80 45.37
CA LYS A 8 22.13 38.33 45.18
C LYS A 8 20.72 37.81 44.88
N ASN A 9 19.70 38.29 45.59
CA ASN A 9 18.31 37.87 45.36
C ASN A 9 17.78 38.33 44.00
N ILE A 10 18.13 39.53 43.54
CA ILE A 10 17.74 40.03 42.21
C ILE A 10 18.41 39.22 41.11
N VAL A 11 19.70 38.89 41.24
CA VAL A 11 20.41 38.03 40.28
C VAL A 11 19.79 36.63 40.25
N PHE A 12 19.44 36.07 41.41
CA PHE A 12 18.81 34.75 41.49
C PHE A 12 17.42 34.71 40.84
N ILE A 13 16.60 35.74 41.09
CA ILE A 13 15.28 35.90 40.44
C ILE A 13 15.44 36.12 38.93
N GLY A 14 16.42 36.91 38.50
CA GLY A 14 16.74 37.10 37.09
C GLY A 14 17.13 35.79 36.39
N LEU A 15 17.95 34.96 37.03
CA LEU A 15 18.34 33.64 36.50
C LEU A 15 17.13 32.70 36.34
N ILE A 16 16.20 32.71 37.29
CA ILE A 16 14.97 31.91 37.23
C ILE A 16 14.07 32.40 36.09
N LEU A 17 13.92 33.72 35.92
CA LEU A 17 13.15 34.31 34.81
C LEU A 17 13.77 34.01 33.44
N LEU A 18 15.09 33.97 33.33
CA LEU A 18 15.79 33.53 32.12
C LEU A 18 15.57 32.04 31.82
N SER A 19 15.45 31.20 32.85
CA SER A 19 15.22 29.76 32.68
C SER A 19 13.81 29.41 32.17
N VAL A 20 12.80 30.23 32.46
CA VAL A 20 11.43 30.04 31.94
C VAL A 20 11.22 30.63 30.54
N LEU A 21 12.09 31.55 30.10
CA LEU A 21 12.04 32.13 28.75
C LEU A 21 12.86 31.34 27.71
N SER A 22 13.67 30.37 28.13
CA SER A 22 14.54 29.58 27.25
C SER A 22 13.87 28.31 26.69
N CYS A 23 12.62 28.03 27.07
CA CYS A 23 11.90 26.86 26.57
C CYS A 23 11.15 27.28 25.30
N ASP A 24 11.71 26.97 24.13
CA ASP A 24 11.02 27.13 22.84
C ASP A 24 9.87 26.12 22.80
N GLN A 25 8.70 26.57 23.25
CA GLN A 25 7.54 25.71 23.48
C GLN A 25 6.90 25.24 22.16
N GLU A 26 7.12 25.98 21.06
CA GLU A 26 6.59 25.64 19.74
C GLU A 26 7.32 24.42 19.14
N ASP A 27 8.66 24.40 19.14
CA ASP A 27 9.44 23.25 18.63
C ASP A 27 9.28 21.97 19.46
N PHE A 28 8.99 22.09 20.76
CA PHE A 28 8.73 20.92 21.62
C PHE A 28 7.38 20.26 21.33
N LEU A 29 6.37 21.04 20.95
CA LEU A 29 5.03 20.54 20.67
C LEU A 29 4.90 20.04 19.22
N GLU A 30 5.66 20.60 18.29
CA GLU A 30 5.69 20.21 16.88
C GLU A 30 6.69 19.08 16.59
N THR A 31 6.53 17.95 17.30
CA THR A 31 7.35 16.76 17.02
C THR A 31 6.82 16.00 15.80
N THR A 32 7.43 16.25 14.64
CA THR A 32 7.12 15.51 13.42
C THR A 32 7.48 14.03 13.59
N ASN A 33 6.51 13.14 13.39
CA ASN A 33 6.75 11.70 13.38
C ASN A 33 7.64 11.33 12.19
N LYS A 34 8.89 10.92 12.46
CA LYS A 34 9.87 10.52 11.42
C LYS A 34 9.74 9.06 11.00
N SER A 35 8.93 8.27 11.71
CA SER A 35 8.75 6.84 11.45
C SER A 35 7.69 6.56 10.39
N ASN A 36 6.77 7.50 10.15
CA ASN A 36 5.69 7.36 9.18
C ASN A 36 5.79 8.46 8.13
N LEU A 37 5.59 8.10 6.86
CA LEU A 37 5.39 9.07 5.80
C LEU A 37 3.94 9.59 5.85
N THR A 38 3.77 10.90 5.79
CA THR A 38 2.48 11.54 5.56
C THR A 38 2.25 11.68 4.07
N ASP A 39 1.02 12.01 3.63
CA ASP A 39 0.76 12.27 2.21
C ASP A 39 1.72 13.34 1.65
N VAL A 40 2.01 14.39 2.42
CA VAL A 40 2.95 15.44 2.01
C VAL A 40 4.39 14.92 1.90
N THR A 41 4.86 14.08 2.83
CA THR A 41 6.25 13.60 2.79
C THR A 41 6.45 12.43 1.82
N MET A 42 5.40 11.68 1.50
CA MET A 42 5.43 10.58 0.53
C MET A 42 5.86 11.07 -0.86
N TRP A 43 5.33 12.21 -1.30
CA TRP A 43 5.56 12.75 -2.66
C TRP A 43 6.63 13.85 -2.71
N ALA A 44 7.44 13.98 -1.65
CA ALA A 44 8.47 15.01 -1.54
C ALA A 44 9.79 14.69 -2.28
N SER A 45 10.01 13.42 -2.65
CA SER A 45 11.21 13.01 -3.39
C SER A 45 10.99 11.69 -4.14
N GLU A 46 11.76 11.46 -5.19
CA GLU A 46 11.74 10.22 -5.98
C GLU A 46 11.90 8.97 -5.10
N GLY A 47 12.80 9.01 -4.13
CA GLY A 47 13.05 7.88 -3.22
C GLY A 47 11.86 7.55 -2.32
N ASN A 48 11.11 8.55 -1.88
CA ASN A 48 9.90 8.33 -1.07
C ASN A 48 8.75 7.79 -1.94
N ALA A 49 8.57 8.36 -3.14
CA ALA A 49 7.56 7.88 -4.07
C ALA A 49 7.85 6.43 -4.54
N ASP A 50 9.11 6.05 -4.70
CA ASP A 50 9.52 4.67 -4.97
C ASP A 50 9.09 3.70 -3.86
N ILE A 51 8.94 4.14 -2.60
CA ILE A 51 8.40 3.31 -1.51
C ILE A 51 6.93 2.95 -1.78
N PHE A 52 6.12 3.93 -2.20
CA PHE A 52 4.72 3.68 -2.60
C PHE A 52 4.67 2.73 -3.80
N LEU A 53 5.53 2.94 -4.80
CA LEU A 53 5.59 2.05 -5.96
C LEU A 53 5.98 0.62 -5.58
N ASN A 54 6.86 0.43 -4.59
CA ASN A 54 7.23 -0.89 -4.11
C ASN A 54 6.05 -1.65 -3.48
N GLU A 55 5.05 -0.95 -2.92
CA GLU A 55 3.79 -1.55 -2.45
C GLU A 55 3.00 -2.13 -3.63
N ILE A 56 2.85 -1.37 -4.72
CA ILE A 56 2.20 -1.86 -5.95
C ILE A 56 2.93 -3.08 -6.52
N TYR A 57 4.26 -3.08 -6.51
CA TYR A 57 5.06 -4.24 -6.92
C TYR A 57 4.94 -5.43 -5.95
N HIS A 58 4.78 -5.18 -4.66
CA HIS A 58 4.59 -6.22 -3.65
C HIS A 58 3.31 -7.03 -3.93
N ASP A 59 2.28 -6.37 -4.45
CA ASP A 59 1.01 -6.99 -4.80
C ASP A 59 1.04 -7.79 -6.11
N LEU A 60 2.20 -7.86 -6.78
CA LEU A 60 2.42 -8.88 -7.82
C LEU A 60 2.48 -10.25 -7.15
N TYR A 61 1.34 -10.92 -7.13
CA TYR A 61 1.21 -12.24 -6.57
C TYR A 61 2.11 -13.26 -7.30
N THR A 62 2.98 -13.94 -6.55
CA THR A 62 3.76 -15.05 -7.08
C THR A 62 2.89 -16.31 -7.16
N ARG A 63 2.67 -16.80 -8.38
CA ARG A 63 1.80 -17.95 -8.65
C ARG A 63 2.49 -19.28 -8.32
N ILE A 64 2.69 -19.54 -7.03
CA ILE A 64 3.21 -20.82 -6.53
C ILE A 64 2.11 -21.48 -5.69
N THR A 65 1.16 -22.09 -6.38
CA THR A 65 0.12 -22.92 -5.76
C THR A 65 0.24 -24.34 -6.30
N PRO A 66 0.01 -25.37 -5.47
CA PRO A 66 -0.04 -26.74 -5.96
C PRO A 66 -1.36 -27.09 -6.66
N ASP A 67 -2.33 -26.16 -6.71
CA ASP A 67 -3.64 -26.33 -7.35
C ASP A 67 -3.92 -25.12 -8.27
N PRO A 68 -3.14 -24.93 -9.37
CA PRO A 68 -3.34 -23.82 -10.30
C PRO A 68 -4.69 -23.92 -11.01
N LEU A 69 -5.16 -22.80 -11.59
CA LEU A 69 -6.45 -22.73 -12.30
C LEU A 69 -6.62 -23.78 -13.40
N ASP A 70 -5.53 -24.18 -14.04
CA ASP A 70 -5.54 -25.20 -15.08
C ASP A 70 -6.11 -26.55 -14.56
N ASP A 71 -5.93 -26.84 -13.27
CA ASP A 71 -6.46 -28.04 -12.60
C ASP A 71 -8.00 -28.02 -12.48
N PHE A 72 -8.62 -26.84 -12.59
CA PHE A 72 -10.08 -26.70 -12.61
C PHE A 72 -10.68 -26.90 -14.01
N THR A 73 -9.84 -27.19 -15.01
CA THR A 73 -10.26 -27.54 -16.36
C THR A 73 -10.39 -29.07 -16.53
N ALA A 74 -10.83 -29.52 -17.70
CA ALA A 74 -10.98 -30.95 -17.99
C ALA A 74 -9.65 -31.67 -18.25
N ASP A 75 -8.57 -30.93 -18.53
CA ASP A 75 -7.34 -31.46 -19.13
C ASP A 75 -6.22 -31.74 -18.11
N ASN A 76 -6.41 -31.37 -16.85
CA ASN A 76 -5.41 -31.50 -15.79
C ASN A 76 -6.02 -32.09 -14.50
N ASP A 77 -5.20 -32.78 -13.69
CA ASP A 77 -5.61 -33.40 -12.43
C ASP A 77 -4.60 -33.04 -11.34
N GLY A 78 -4.90 -31.99 -10.58
CA GLY A 78 -4.04 -31.50 -9.50
C GLY A 78 -3.74 -32.56 -8.44
N GLY A 79 -4.60 -33.56 -8.26
CA GLY A 79 -4.42 -34.62 -7.26
C GLY A 79 -5.62 -34.78 -6.33
N TRP A 80 -5.58 -35.85 -5.52
CA TRP A 80 -6.80 -36.35 -4.88
C TRP A 80 -7.30 -35.54 -3.66
N TYR A 81 -6.49 -34.61 -3.17
CA TYR A 81 -6.74 -33.84 -1.94
C TYR A 81 -6.91 -32.34 -2.20
N TYR A 82 -6.98 -31.91 -3.45
CA TYR A 82 -7.10 -30.50 -3.79
C TYR A 82 -8.54 -30.08 -4.11
N ASN A 83 -8.76 -28.77 -4.05
CA ASN A 83 -10.04 -28.12 -4.29
C ASN A 83 -10.54 -28.37 -5.73
N SER A 84 -9.64 -28.31 -6.72
CA SER A 84 -9.94 -28.64 -8.12
C SER A 84 -10.61 -30.01 -8.32
N ARG A 85 -10.22 -31.02 -7.54
CA ARG A 85 -10.84 -32.35 -7.60
C ARG A 85 -12.28 -32.34 -7.12
N ASN A 86 -12.54 -31.71 -5.96
CA ASN A 86 -13.89 -31.58 -5.42
C ASN A 86 -14.79 -30.79 -6.39
N TRP A 87 -14.26 -29.72 -6.98
CA TRP A 87 -14.91 -28.96 -8.04
C TRP A 87 -15.32 -29.85 -9.22
N ARG A 88 -14.39 -30.64 -9.77
CA ARG A 88 -14.66 -31.56 -10.90
C ARG A 88 -15.70 -32.64 -10.56
N GLN A 89 -15.79 -33.05 -9.30
CA GLN A 89 -16.81 -33.99 -8.82
C GLN A 89 -18.18 -33.34 -8.58
N GLY A 90 -18.28 -32.01 -8.69
CA GLY A 90 -19.48 -31.26 -8.35
C GLY A 90 -19.70 -31.11 -6.84
N ILE A 91 -18.68 -31.35 -6.03
CA ILE A 91 -18.70 -31.18 -4.58
C ILE A 91 -18.33 -29.73 -4.28
N VAL A 92 -19.31 -28.83 -4.38
CA VAL A 92 -19.13 -27.39 -4.21
C VAL A 92 -20.21 -26.81 -3.32
N GLU A 93 -19.85 -25.83 -2.49
CA GLU A 93 -20.78 -25.13 -1.61
C GLU A 93 -20.55 -23.62 -1.67
N ALA A 94 -21.53 -22.87 -2.17
CA ALA A 94 -21.43 -21.40 -2.29
C ALA A 94 -21.33 -20.68 -0.95
N SER A 95 -21.82 -21.28 0.14
CA SER A 95 -21.75 -20.75 1.51
C SER A 95 -20.46 -21.10 2.26
N THR A 96 -19.54 -21.84 1.64
CA THR A 96 -18.30 -22.23 2.32
C THR A 96 -17.48 -21.01 2.72
N THR A 97 -16.89 -21.08 3.91
CA THR A 97 -15.92 -20.09 4.41
C THR A 97 -14.50 -20.62 4.37
N TYR A 98 -14.29 -21.85 3.88
CA TYR A 98 -12.98 -22.48 3.80
C TYR A 98 -12.42 -22.36 2.37
N PHE A 99 -11.49 -21.45 2.20
CA PHE A 99 -10.85 -21.08 0.93
C PHE A 99 -9.46 -21.72 0.75
N GLY A 100 -9.15 -22.77 1.50
CA GLY A 100 -7.86 -23.45 1.42
C GLY A 100 -7.75 -24.35 0.18
N VAL A 101 -6.53 -24.59 -0.27
CA VAL A 101 -6.27 -25.50 -1.40
C VAL A 101 -6.56 -26.98 -1.05
N TRP A 102 -6.51 -27.34 0.23
CA TRP A 102 -6.55 -28.73 0.70
C TRP A 102 -7.97 -29.17 1.08
N GLY A 103 -8.65 -29.90 0.20
CA GLY A 103 -9.96 -30.49 0.46
C GLY A 103 -11.10 -29.48 0.56
N SER A 104 -10.90 -28.26 0.05
CA SER A 104 -11.96 -27.27 -0.03
C SER A 104 -13.01 -27.62 -1.09
N ILE A 105 -14.15 -26.93 -0.98
CA ILE A 105 -15.34 -27.03 -1.83
C ILE A 105 -15.77 -25.64 -2.34
N CYS A 106 -14.85 -24.66 -2.33
CA CYS A 106 -15.11 -23.27 -2.72
C CYS A 106 -15.01 -23.01 -4.22
N GLY A 107 -14.51 -23.98 -5.00
CA GLY A 107 -14.22 -23.78 -6.42
C GLY A 107 -12.97 -22.91 -6.65
N PRO A 108 -12.72 -22.46 -7.88
CA PRO A 108 -11.53 -21.67 -8.20
C PRO A 108 -11.63 -20.31 -7.49
N ASN A 109 -10.96 -20.19 -6.36
CA ASN A 109 -10.99 -19.01 -5.50
C ASN A 109 -9.66 -18.25 -5.53
N ASP A 110 -8.57 -18.95 -5.82
CA ASP A 110 -7.26 -18.35 -5.95
C ASP A 110 -7.20 -17.65 -7.32
N GLN A 111 -6.58 -16.46 -7.35
CA GLN A 111 -6.07 -15.78 -8.56
C GLN A 111 -7.01 -14.78 -9.29
N ALA A 112 -8.19 -14.44 -8.74
CA ALA A 112 -9.12 -13.53 -9.42
C ALA A 112 -10.07 -12.71 -8.52
N ASP A 113 -9.64 -12.37 -7.31
CA ASP A 113 -10.53 -11.66 -6.40
C ASP A 113 -10.79 -10.23 -6.86
N TRP A 114 -12.07 -9.91 -7.03
CA TRP A 114 -12.51 -8.57 -7.45
C TRP A 114 -11.97 -7.47 -6.52
N SER A 115 -12.19 -7.60 -5.20
CA SER A 115 -11.85 -6.52 -4.26
C SER A 115 -10.35 -6.22 -4.19
N PRO A 116 -9.45 -7.22 -4.02
CA PRO A 116 -8.01 -7.01 -4.11
C PRO A 116 -7.56 -6.39 -5.43
N THR A 117 -8.03 -6.88 -6.58
CA THR A 117 -7.66 -6.29 -7.88
C THR A 117 -7.97 -4.80 -7.94
N TYR A 118 -9.16 -4.37 -7.50
CA TYR A 118 -9.53 -2.95 -7.52
C TYR A 118 -8.84 -2.13 -6.42
N ASN A 119 -8.33 -2.73 -5.34
CA ASN A 119 -7.42 -2.05 -4.42
C ASN A 119 -6.12 -1.67 -5.15
N ASN A 120 -5.48 -2.65 -5.80
CA ASN A 120 -4.22 -2.44 -6.51
C ASN A 120 -4.38 -1.42 -7.66
N VAL A 121 -5.51 -1.48 -8.37
CA VAL A 121 -5.86 -0.48 -9.41
C VAL A 121 -5.98 0.93 -8.81
N ARG A 122 -6.64 1.07 -7.65
CA ARG A 122 -6.75 2.37 -6.97
C ARG A 122 -5.39 2.92 -6.56
N GLU A 123 -4.50 2.06 -6.07
CA GLU A 123 -3.12 2.45 -5.74
C GLU A 123 -2.35 2.92 -6.97
N CYS A 124 -2.47 2.20 -8.09
CA CYS A 124 -1.90 2.64 -9.38
C CYS A 124 -2.41 4.02 -9.79
N ASN A 125 -3.73 4.25 -9.71
CA ASN A 125 -4.35 5.52 -10.05
C ASN A 125 -3.90 6.64 -9.11
N THR A 126 -3.76 6.33 -7.82
CA THR A 126 -3.30 7.27 -6.78
C THR A 126 -1.85 7.68 -7.04
N PHE A 127 -0.97 6.72 -7.34
CA PHE A 127 0.42 7.01 -7.70
C PHE A 127 0.50 7.93 -8.92
N ILE A 128 -0.22 7.60 -10.00
CA ILE A 128 -0.23 8.42 -11.22
C ILE A 128 -0.74 9.84 -10.91
N GLN A 129 -1.83 9.97 -10.15
CA GLN A 129 -2.35 11.29 -9.78
C GLN A 129 -1.32 12.08 -8.97
N LYS A 130 -0.79 11.50 -7.89
CA LYS A 130 0.08 12.20 -6.95
C LYS A 130 1.43 12.56 -7.55
N VAL A 131 2.00 11.72 -8.41
CA VAL A 131 3.21 12.06 -9.17
C VAL A 131 2.97 13.24 -10.12
N ASN A 132 1.82 13.29 -10.78
CA ASN A 132 1.48 14.42 -11.65
C ASN A 132 1.22 15.72 -10.85
N GLU A 133 0.53 15.63 -9.71
CA GLU A 133 0.27 16.77 -8.82
C GLU A 133 1.54 17.38 -8.23
N ASN A 134 2.57 16.57 -8.01
CA ASN A 134 3.85 16.96 -7.39
C ASN A 134 5.01 16.89 -8.40
N SER A 135 4.71 17.03 -9.70
CA SER A 135 5.68 16.79 -10.78
C SER A 135 6.95 17.64 -10.68
N GLU A 136 6.88 18.81 -10.06
CA GLU A 136 8.01 19.69 -9.80
C GLU A 136 9.08 19.11 -8.85
N ASN A 137 8.71 18.10 -8.05
CA ASN A 137 9.61 17.43 -7.12
C ASN A 137 10.44 16.31 -7.75
N PHE A 138 10.17 15.95 -9.01
CA PHE A 138 10.75 14.78 -9.67
C PHE A 138 11.40 15.15 -11.00
N SER A 139 12.36 14.34 -11.44
CA SER A 139 12.94 14.49 -12.77
C SER A 139 11.98 13.98 -13.84
N ALA A 140 11.98 14.62 -15.03
CA ALA A 140 11.11 14.21 -16.14
C ALA A 140 11.38 12.77 -16.60
N GLU A 141 12.63 12.32 -16.54
CA GLU A 141 13.02 10.94 -16.87
C GLU A 141 12.43 9.94 -15.86
N TRP A 142 12.52 10.24 -14.56
CA TRP A 142 11.92 9.41 -13.52
C TRP A 142 10.39 9.34 -13.66
N ILE A 143 9.72 10.47 -13.86
CA ILE A 143 8.25 10.52 -14.06
C ILE A 143 7.85 9.63 -15.23
N ALA A 144 8.49 9.80 -16.39
CA ALA A 144 8.14 9.05 -17.60
C ALA A 144 8.28 7.53 -17.36
N LYS A 145 9.40 7.11 -16.77
CA LYS A 145 9.66 5.70 -16.47
C LYS A 145 8.62 5.12 -15.50
N ARG A 146 8.38 5.81 -14.39
CA ARG A 146 7.53 5.31 -13.29
C ARG A 146 6.05 5.30 -13.65
N ILE A 147 5.58 6.30 -14.38
CA ILE A 147 4.21 6.29 -14.90
C ILE A 147 4.01 5.14 -15.89
N ASP A 148 4.98 4.85 -16.75
CA ASP A 148 4.88 3.72 -17.69
C ASP A 148 4.88 2.36 -16.97
N GLU A 149 5.72 2.19 -15.94
CA GLU A 149 5.70 1.02 -15.06
C GLU A 149 4.32 0.83 -14.42
N VAL A 150 3.75 1.88 -13.83
CA VAL A 150 2.44 1.80 -13.15
C VAL A 150 1.29 1.61 -14.11
N LYS A 151 1.32 2.19 -15.32
CA LYS A 151 0.33 1.91 -16.36
C LYS A 151 0.35 0.44 -16.78
N PHE A 152 1.54 -0.14 -16.90
CA PHE A 152 1.69 -1.57 -17.17
C PHE A 152 1.11 -2.42 -16.04
N LEU A 153 1.43 -2.12 -14.78
CA LEU A 153 0.91 -2.82 -13.61
C LEU A 153 -0.61 -2.73 -13.53
N ARG A 154 -1.19 -1.54 -13.74
CA ARG A 154 -2.65 -1.35 -13.81
C ARG A 154 -3.28 -2.22 -14.88
N ALA A 155 -2.70 -2.26 -16.08
CA ALA A 155 -3.17 -3.11 -17.17
C ALA A 155 -3.04 -4.61 -16.83
N TRP A 156 -1.95 -4.99 -16.16
CA TRP A 156 -1.75 -6.36 -15.68
C TRP A 156 -2.84 -6.77 -14.69
N PHE A 157 -3.11 -5.98 -13.66
CA PHE A 157 -4.17 -6.27 -12.69
C PHE A 157 -5.55 -6.40 -13.35
N TYR A 158 -5.86 -5.56 -14.34
CA TYR A 158 -7.08 -5.73 -15.13
C TYR A 158 -7.10 -7.02 -15.94
N ALA A 159 -5.98 -7.35 -16.61
CA ALA A 159 -5.88 -8.57 -17.40
C ALA A 159 -6.09 -9.81 -16.54
N GLU A 160 -5.48 -9.85 -15.35
CA GLU A 160 -5.67 -10.93 -14.38
C GLU A 160 -7.16 -11.14 -14.09
N LEU A 161 -7.90 -10.12 -13.69
CA LEU A 161 -9.33 -10.27 -13.40
C LEU A 161 -10.16 -10.61 -14.66
N PHE A 162 -9.81 -10.02 -15.81
CA PHE A 162 -10.48 -10.26 -17.08
C PHE A 162 -10.39 -11.73 -17.51
N TYR A 163 -9.23 -12.39 -17.34
CA TYR A 163 -9.06 -13.80 -17.70
C TYR A 163 -10.02 -14.74 -16.97
N HIS A 164 -10.50 -14.36 -15.78
CA HIS A 164 -11.35 -15.21 -14.95
C HIS A 164 -12.82 -14.86 -15.04
N THR A 165 -13.13 -13.56 -15.14
CA THR A 165 -14.51 -13.07 -15.05
C THR A 165 -15.08 -12.65 -16.40
N GLY A 166 -14.22 -12.44 -17.40
CA GLY A 166 -14.56 -11.89 -18.70
C GLY A 166 -14.93 -10.40 -18.65
N GLY A 167 -15.98 -10.02 -17.92
CA GLY A 167 -16.41 -8.63 -17.80
C GLY A 167 -15.74 -7.89 -16.63
N ILE A 168 -15.12 -6.74 -16.90
CA ILE A 168 -14.54 -5.87 -15.88
C ILE A 168 -14.96 -4.41 -16.07
N VAL A 169 -14.76 -3.60 -15.03
CA VAL A 169 -14.98 -2.14 -15.04
C VAL A 169 -13.62 -1.44 -15.10
N ILE A 170 -13.44 -0.56 -16.09
CA ILE A 170 -12.21 0.21 -16.23
C ILE A 170 -12.37 1.56 -15.50
N HIS A 171 -11.43 1.84 -14.61
CA HIS A 171 -11.32 3.04 -13.79
C HIS A 171 -9.89 3.56 -13.89
N GLU A 172 -9.73 4.74 -14.50
CA GLU A 172 -8.40 5.34 -14.70
C GLU A 172 -8.08 6.45 -13.71
N GLU A 173 -9.05 6.81 -12.88
CA GLU A 173 -8.96 7.81 -11.82
C GLU A 173 -9.14 7.13 -10.46
N PRO A 174 -8.52 7.65 -9.38
CA PRO A 174 -8.77 7.15 -8.04
C PRO A 174 -10.19 7.52 -7.59
N LEU A 175 -10.82 6.60 -6.84
CA LEU A 175 -12.18 6.71 -6.31
C LEU A 175 -12.19 7.39 -4.94
#